data_AF-A0A6J1P7N7-F1
#
_entry.id   AF-A0A6J1P7N7-F1
#
_cell.length_a   1.000
_cell.length_b   1.000
_cell.length_c   1.000
_cell.angle_alpha   90.00
_cell.angle_beta   90.00
_cell.angle_gamma   90.00
#
_symmetry.space_group_name_H-M   'P 1'
#
loop_
_entity.id
_entity.type
_entity.pdbx_description
1 polymer ?
#
loop_
_entity_poly.entity_id
_entity_poly.type
_entity_poly.pdbx_seq_one_letter_code
_entity_poly.pdbx_strand_id
1 'polypeptide(L)'
;MDEKFDGIQVKLQELDDRVQLQENRLNLLEKYIRTRNIVIFGVEETETSYEDLVKIVLNIFNSKMKINCTAFEIEYTRRKGKKMNEKMRPIVVTLTTLGTKIKILQNKKLLENSGYYIKEDYPPTVLEKRKGLQEKAKEERAKGNSVYI
;
A
#
# COMPACT_ATOMS: atom_id res chain seq x y z
N MET A 1 -4.77 15.15 50.19
CA MET A 1 -4.76 13.90 49.39
C MET A 1 -4.38 14.20 47.93
N ASP A 2 -4.11 15.47 47.63
CA ASP A 2 -4.10 16.04 46.29
C ASP A 2 -2.73 15.94 45.61
N GLU A 3 -1.61 16.09 46.34
CA GLU A 3 -0.26 16.00 45.75
C GLU A 3 0.04 14.65 45.08
N LYS A 4 -0.44 13.55 45.66
CA LYS A 4 -0.29 12.22 45.05
C LYS A 4 -1.16 12.08 43.80
N PHE A 5 -2.34 12.71 43.80
CA PHE A 5 -3.25 12.69 42.67
C PHE A 5 -2.72 13.55 41.52
N ASP A 6 -2.21 14.75 41.82
CA ASP A 6 -1.55 15.64 40.87
C ASP A 6 -0.30 14.99 40.27
N GLY A 7 0.52 14.33 41.10
CA GLY A 7 1.68 13.57 40.64
C GLY A 7 1.32 12.39 39.73
N ILE A 8 0.14 11.79 39.90
CA ILE A 8 -0.39 10.76 39.00
C ILE A 8 -0.87 11.38 37.68
N GLN A 9 -1.56 12.52 37.72
CA GLN A 9 -2.02 13.22 36.51
C GLN A 9 -0.85 13.64 35.62
N VAL A 10 0.22 14.21 36.20
CA VAL A 10 1.41 14.59 35.44
C VAL A 10 2.04 13.37 34.76
N LYS A 11 2.20 12.25 35.48
CA LYS A 11 2.75 11.02 34.90
C LYS A 11 1.86 10.42 33.82
N LEU A 12 0.54 10.54 33.95
CA LEU A 12 -0.41 10.10 32.92
C LEU A 12 -0.23 10.93 31.65
N GLN A 13 -0.10 12.26 31.77
CA GLN A 13 0.16 13.13 30.63
C GLN A 13 1.50 12.79 29.96
N GLU A 14 2.58 12.63 30.73
CA GLU A 14 3.89 12.23 30.19
C GLU A 14 3.88 10.86 29.51
N LEU A 15 3.02 9.94 29.97
CA LEU A 15 2.82 8.65 29.32
C LEU A 15 2.06 8.80 28.00
N ASP A 16 0.99 9.59 27.99
CA ASP A 16 0.20 9.83 26.77
C ASP A 16 1.05 10.50 25.68
N ASP A 17 1.83 11.53 26.04
CA ASP A 17 2.74 12.21 25.12
C ASP A 17 3.78 11.25 24.52
N ARG A 18 4.32 10.32 25.34
CA ARG A 18 5.27 9.30 24.87
C ARG A 18 4.61 8.29 23.94
N VAL A 19 3.39 7.86 24.24
CA VAL A 19 2.61 6.94 23.40
C VAL A 19 2.36 7.61 22.04
N GLN A 20 1.87 8.85 22.03
CA GLN A 20 1.64 9.60 20.80
C GLN A 20 2.92 9.77 19.97
N LEU A 21 4.06 10.08 20.62
CA LEU A 21 5.35 10.19 19.93
C LEU A 21 5.77 8.85 19.30
N GLN A 22 5.58 7.74 20.02
CA GLN A 22 5.91 6.41 19.51
C GLN A 22 5.01 6.01 18.33
N GLU A 23 3.70 6.28 18.42
CA GLU A 23 2.76 6.05 17.31
C GLU A 23 3.15 6.84 16.06
N ASN A 24 3.54 8.11 16.22
CA ASN A 24 4.02 8.93 15.12
C ASN A 24 5.27 8.35 14.46
N ARG A 25 6.24 7.87 15.26
CA ARG A 25 7.45 7.21 14.75
C ARG A 25 7.14 5.90 14.02
N LEU A 26 6.22 5.09 14.55
CA LEU A 26 5.78 3.86 13.91
C LEU A 26 5.11 4.15 12.56
N ASN A 27 4.23 5.14 12.50
CA ASN A 27 3.58 5.58 11.26
C ASN A 27 4.59 6.02 10.19
N LEU A 28 5.64 6.76 10.59
CA LEU A 28 6.72 7.17 9.69
C LEU A 28 7.49 5.97 9.15
N LEU A 29 7.83 5.00 10.01
CA LEU A 29 8.52 3.78 9.62
C LEU A 29 7.68 2.92 8.67
N GLU A 30 6.39 2.73 8.95
CA GLU A 30 5.49 2.01 8.05
C GLU A 30 5.42 2.66 6.67
N LYS A 31 5.31 4.00 6.64
CA LYS A 31 5.31 4.76 5.38
C LYS A 31 6.61 4.54 4.62
N TYR A 32 7.75 4.57 5.29
CA TYR A 32 9.06 4.36 4.67
C TYR A 32 9.18 2.95 4.08
N ILE A 33 8.86 1.91 4.85
CA ILE A 33 8.90 0.50 4.40
C ILE A 33 8.02 0.29 3.18
N ARG A 34 6.85 0.93 3.13
CA ARG A 34 5.90 0.79 2.01
C ARG A 34 6.16 1.72 0.83
N THR A 35 7.14 2.62 0.93
CA THR A 35 7.39 3.64 -0.10
C THR A 35 7.70 3.01 -1.45
N ARG A 36 8.40 1.86 -1.48
CA ARG A 36 8.71 1.11 -2.70
C ARG A 36 7.74 -0.02 -3.02
N ASN A 37 6.65 -0.13 -2.26
CA ASN A 37 5.68 -1.20 -2.42
C ASN A 37 4.56 -0.81 -3.40
N ILE A 38 4.11 -1.81 -4.14
CA ILE A 38 2.89 -1.79 -4.93
C ILE A 38 2.04 -3.03 -4.64
N VAL A 39 0.76 -2.93 -4.94
CA VAL A 39 -0.20 -4.02 -4.79
C VAL A 39 -0.87 -4.30 -6.13
N ILE A 40 -0.73 -5.52 -6.61
CA ILE A 40 -1.35 -6.03 -7.84
C ILE A 40 -2.59 -6.84 -7.46
N PHE A 41 -3.69 -6.56 -8.14
CA PHE A 41 -4.97 -7.24 -7.96
C PHE A 41 -5.39 -7.90 -9.28
N GLY A 42 -6.28 -8.89 -9.20
CA GLY A 42 -6.81 -9.57 -10.39
C GLY A 42 -6.00 -10.79 -10.83
N VAL A 43 -4.98 -11.20 -10.07
CA VAL A 43 -4.06 -12.29 -10.47
C VAL A 43 -4.49 -13.61 -9.86
N GLU A 44 -4.75 -14.61 -10.69
CA GLU A 44 -5.07 -15.99 -10.25
C GLU A 44 -3.95 -16.60 -9.41
N GLU A 45 -4.30 -17.42 -8.41
CA GLU A 45 -3.34 -18.10 -7.51
C GLU A 45 -2.90 -19.44 -8.11
N THR A 46 -2.04 -19.39 -9.14
CA THR A 46 -1.49 -20.57 -9.84
C THR A 46 -0.06 -20.90 -9.42
N GLU A 47 0.59 -20.03 -8.65
CA GLU A 47 1.95 -20.26 -8.15
C GLU A 47 2.03 -21.43 -7.17
N THR A 48 3.09 -22.23 -7.29
CA THR A 48 3.43 -23.28 -6.30
C THR A 48 4.66 -22.92 -5.49
N SER A 49 5.50 -22.01 -6.00
CA SER A 49 6.73 -21.55 -5.37
C SER A 49 6.85 -20.02 -5.37
N TYR A 50 7.82 -19.50 -4.59
CA TYR A 50 8.17 -18.09 -4.62
C TYR A 50 8.69 -17.65 -6.00
N GLU A 51 9.48 -18.49 -6.66
CA GLU A 51 10.03 -18.20 -7.99
C GLU A 51 8.92 -18.07 -9.04
N ASP A 52 7.88 -18.88 -8.96
CA ASP A 52 6.72 -18.77 -9.85
C ASP A 52 5.96 -17.48 -9.62
N LEU A 53 5.82 -17.06 -8.35
CA LEU A 53 5.22 -15.77 -8.03
C LEU A 53 6.04 -14.61 -8.62
N VAL A 54 7.37 -14.66 -8.53
CA VAL A 54 8.26 -13.68 -9.17
C VAL A 54 8.08 -13.70 -10.69
N LYS A 55 8.05 -14.87 -11.33
CA LYS A 55 7.82 -15.01 -12.78
C LYS A 55 6.48 -14.41 -13.22
N ILE A 56 5.41 -14.65 -12.47
CA ILE A 56 4.07 -14.06 -12.73
C ILE A 56 4.16 -12.53 -12.70
N VAL A 57 4.79 -11.97 -11.66
CA VAL A 57 4.96 -10.51 -11.52
C VAL A 57 5.78 -9.94 -12.68
N LEU A 58 6.90 -10.58 -13.04
CA LEU A 58 7.73 -10.16 -14.17
C LEU A 58 6.97 -10.24 -15.50
N ASN A 59 6.14 -11.26 -15.70
CA ASN A 59 5.33 -11.39 -16.91
C ASN A 59 4.30 -10.25 -17.01
N ILE A 60 3.67 -9.86 -15.89
CA ILE A 60 2.76 -8.70 -15.87
C ILE A 60 3.50 -7.42 -16.27
N PHE A 61 4.67 -7.16 -15.70
CA PHE A 61 5.44 -5.95 -15.99
C PHE A 61 5.98 -5.92 -17.43
N ASN A 62 6.61 -7.00 -17.89
CA ASN A 62 7.22 -7.05 -19.22
C ASN A 62 6.17 -7.16 -20.33
N SER A 63 5.23 -8.09 -20.20
CA SER A 63 4.30 -8.42 -21.30
C SER A 63 3.09 -7.48 -21.36
N LYS A 64 2.53 -7.10 -20.20
CA LYS A 64 1.32 -6.26 -20.16
C LYS A 64 1.66 -4.77 -20.07
N MET A 65 2.67 -4.40 -19.29
CA MET A 65 3.05 -2.99 -19.11
C MET A 65 4.18 -2.52 -20.02
N LYS A 66 4.82 -3.44 -20.77
CA LYS A 66 5.97 -3.13 -21.65
C LYS A 66 7.12 -2.45 -20.91
N ILE A 67 7.32 -2.80 -19.64
CA ILE A 67 8.42 -2.30 -18.82
C ILE A 67 9.47 -3.39 -18.77
N ASN A 68 10.68 -3.10 -19.27
CA ASN A 68 11.82 -4.00 -19.09
C ASN A 68 12.17 -4.08 -17.59
N CYS A 69 11.75 -5.19 -16.98
CA CYS A 69 11.90 -5.45 -15.55
C CYS A 69 12.48 -6.86 -15.39
N THR A 70 13.57 -6.98 -14.64
CA THR A 70 14.23 -8.24 -14.34
C THR A 70 13.99 -8.63 -12.88
N ALA A 71 14.46 -9.80 -12.47
CA ALA A 71 14.33 -10.24 -11.08
C ALA A 71 15.04 -9.29 -10.10
N PHE A 72 16.08 -8.57 -10.52
CA PHE A 72 16.85 -7.66 -9.66
C PHE A 72 16.07 -6.41 -9.23
N GLU A 73 15.02 -6.04 -9.95
CA GLU A 73 14.13 -4.95 -9.57
C GLU A 73 13.11 -5.34 -8.51
N ILE A 74 12.96 -6.63 -8.23
CA ILE A 74 12.05 -7.16 -7.20
C ILE A 74 12.88 -7.53 -5.97
N GLU A 75 12.71 -6.75 -4.90
CA GLU A 75 13.33 -7.03 -3.61
C GLU A 75 12.60 -8.19 -2.91
N TYR A 76 11.27 -8.16 -2.92
CA TYR A 76 10.44 -9.19 -2.30
C TYR A 76 9.02 -9.20 -2.87
N THR A 77 8.36 -10.37 -2.91
CA THR A 77 6.96 -10.49 -3.31
C THR A 77 6.19 -11.50 -2.47
N ARG A 78 4.90 -11.24 -2.19
CA ARG A 78 4.02 -12.17 -1.47
C ARG A 78 2.55 -11.93 -1.78
N ARG A 79 1.72 -12.96 -1.59
CA ARG A 79 0.26 -12.80 -1.49
C ARG A 79 -0.11 -12.14 -0.16
N LYS A 80 -1.04 -11.18 -0.19
CA LYS A 80 -1.54 -10.45 0.97
C LYS A 80 -2.85 -11.07 1.45
N GLY A 81 -2.88 -11.50 2.71
CA GLY A 81 -4.08 -12.01 3.39
C GLY A 81 -4.16 -13.54 3.44
N LYS A 82 -5.24 -14.01 4.08
CA LYS A 82 -5.55 -15.45 4.24
C LYS A 82 -6.18 -15.99 2.96
N LYS A 83 -5.82 -17.24 2.60
CA LYS A 83 -6.40 -17.91 1.43
C LYS A 83 -7.89 -18.17 1.71
N MET A 84 -8.75 -17.76 0.79
CA MET A 84 -10.19 -17.99 0.84
C MET A 84 -10.63 -18.53 -0.52
N ASN A 85 -11.54 -19.50 -0.53
CA ASN A 85 -11.90 -20.26 -1.75
C ASN A 85 -12.47 -19.40 -2.88
N GLU A 86 -13.01 -18.22 -2.59
CA GLU A 86 -13.74 -17.39 -3.57
C GLU A 86 -13.02 -16.10 -3.98
N LYS A 87 -11.89 -15.76 -3.35
CA LYS A 87 -11.20 -14.48 -3.58
C LYS A 87 -9.71 -14.68 -3.80
N MET A 88 -9.27 -14.33 -5.00
CA MET A 88 -7.85 -14.21 -5.32
C MET A 88 -7.18 -13.16 -4.43
N ARG A 89 -6.08 -13.52 -3.78
CA ARG A 89 -5.35 -12.59 -2.92
C ARG A 89 -4.52 -11.61 -3.74
N PRO A 90 -4.47 -10.33 -3.35
CA PRO A 90 -3.57 -9.37 -3.99
C PRO A 90 -2.11 -9.76 -3.78
N ILE A 91 -1.25 -9.42 -4.73
CA ILE A 91 0.20 -9.58 -4.62
C ILE A 91 0.80 -8.25 -4.16
N VAL A 92 1.56 -8.26 -3.07
CA VAL A 92 2.41 -7.13 -2.66
C VAL A 92 3.79 -7.37 -3.23
N VAL A 93 4.30 -6.37 -3.94
CA VAL A 93 5.65 -6.38 -4.52
C VAL A 93 6.43 -5.22 -3.90
N THR A 94 7.54 -5.53 -3.25
CA THR A 94 8.56 -4.58 -2.82
C THR A 94 9.59 -4.47 -3.93
N LEU A 95 9.80 -3.26 -4.43
CA LEU A 95 10.76 -2.98 -5.49
C LEU A 95 12.08 -2.50 -4.91
N THR A 96 13.18 -2.83 -5.59
CA THR A 96 14.54 -2.43 -5.17
C THR A 96 14.71 -0.91 -5.20
N THR A 97 14.05 -0.22 -6.14
CA THR A 97 14.13 1.24 -6.27
C THR A 97 12.77 1.92 -6.38
N LEU A 98 12.67 3.14 -5.86
CA LEU A 98 11.50 4.00 -6.06
C LEU A 98 11.30 4.37 -7.54
N GLY A 99 12.39 4.48 -8.31
CA GLY A 99 12.34 4.76 -9.74
C GLY A 99 11.56 3.69 -10.52
N THR A 100 11.77 2.41 -10.20
CA THR A 100 11.00 1.31 -10.79
C THR A 100 9.52 1.41 -10.43
N LYS A 101 9.19 1.73 -9.17
CA LYS A 101 7.80 1.95 -8.73
C LYS A 101 7.13 3.05 -9.56
N ILE A 102 7.79 4.19 -9.72
CA ILE A 102 7.26 5.34 -10.48
C ILE A 102 7.00 4.93 -11.94
N LYS A 103 7.95 4.26 -12.60
CA LYS A 103 7.78 3.76 -13.97
C LYS A 103 6.58 2.82 -14.10
N ILE A 104 6.39 1.91 -13.15
CA ILE A 104 5.23 1.01 -13.11
C ILE A 104 3.93 1.81 -12.96
N LEU A 105 3.87 2.74 -12.01
CA LEU A 105 2.65 3.53 -11.78
C LEU A 105 2.29 4.45 -12.95
N GLN A 106 3.27 4.97 -13.69
CA GLN A 106 3.04 5.78 -14.90
C GLN A 106 2.40 4.95 -16.03
N ASN A 107 2.81 3.68 -16.17
CA ASN A 107 2.34 2.80 -17.23
C ASN A 107 1.12 1.94 -16.81
N LYS A 108 0.57 2.12 -15.61
CA LYS A 108 -0.55 1.31 -15.10
C LYS A 108 -1.81 1.36 -15.98
N LYS A 109 -1.99 2.40 -16.80
CA LYS A 109 -3.08 2.51 -17.78
C LYS A 109 -3.04 1.41 -18.84
N LEU A 110 -1.86 0.86 -19.13
CA LEU A 110 -1.71 -0.26 -20.08
C LEU A 110 -2.32 -1.57 -19.55
N LEU A 111 -2.67 -1.63 -18.26
CA LEU A 111 -3.40 -2.76 -17.68
C LEU A 111 -4.91 -2.63 -17.84
N GLU A 112 -5.42 -1.51 -18.37
CA GLU A 112 -6.84 -1.37 -18.67
C GLU A 112 -7.27 -2.51 -19.61
N ASN A 113 -8.37 -3.19 -19.27
CA ASN A 113 -8.90 -4.39 -19.94
C ASN A 113 -8.13 -5.71 -19.73
N SER A 114 -7.02 -5.72 -18.99
CA SER A 114 -6.29 -6.98 -18.70
C SER A 114 -6.91 -7.80 -17.56
N GLY A 115 -7.89 -7.24 -16.83
CA GLY A 115 -8.38 -7.79 -15.57
C GLY A 115 -7.51 -7.46 -14.35
N TYR A 116 -6.27 -7.02 -14.57
CA TYR A 116 -5.34 -6.61 -13.52
C TYR A 116 -5.43 -5.11 -13.24
N TYR A 117 -5.20 -4.74 -11.98
CA TYR A 117 -4.98 -3.34 -11.62
C TYR A 117 -3.94 -3.20 -10.51
N ILE A 118 -3.22 -2.09 -10.53
CA ILE A 118 -2.15 -1.78 -9.57
C ILE A 118 -2.53 -0.58 -8.73
N LYS A 119 -2.30 -0.69 -7.42
CA LYS A 119 -2.39 0.42 -6.47
C LYS A 119 -1.10 0.54 -5.66
N GLU A 120 -0.89 1.70 -5.06
CA GLU A 120 0.14 1.87 -4.05
C GLU A 120 -0.22 1.13 -2.76
N ASP A 121 0.79 0.61 -2.07
CA ASP A 121 0.61 0.00 -0.75
C ASP A 121 0.68 1.10 0.33
N TYR A 122 -0.43 1.73 0.64
CA TYR A 122 -0.47 2.72 1.72
C TYR A 122 -0.66 2.07 3.10
N PRO A 123 -0.14 2.69 4.19
CA PRO A 123 -0.50 2.33 5.55
C PRO A 123 -2.01 2.43 5.81
N PRO A 124 -2.56 1.68 6.78
CA PRO A 124 -3.98 1.71 7.12
C PRO A 124 -4.51 3.12 7.41
N THR A 125 -3.76 3.90 8.19
CA THR A 125 -4.10 5.30 8.55
C THR A 125 -4.25 6.20 7.33
N VAL A 126 -3.44 5.98 6.28
CA VAL A 126 -3.54 6.71 5.01
C VAL A 126 -4.71 6.21 4.19
N LEU A 127 -4.97 4.91 4.17
CA LEU A 127 -6.12 4.33 3.47
C LEU A 127 -7.45 4.84 4.02
N GLU A 128 -7.59 4.95 5.34
CA GLU A 128 -8.77 5.52 6.00
C GLU A 128 -9.00 6.99 5.62
N LYS A 129 -7.95 7.82 5.71
CA LYS A 129 -8.01 9.22 5.25
C LYS A 129 -8.41 9.32 3.78
N ARG A 130 -7.85 8.46 2.92
CA ARG A 130 -8.19 8.44 1.48
C ARG A 130 -9.64 8.01 1.22
N LYS A 131 -10.22 7.10 2.00
CA LYS A 131 -11.64 6.72 1.87
C LYS A 131 -12.55 7.94 2.13
N GLY A 132 -12.33 8.65 3.22
CA GLY A 132 -13.12 9.86 3.53
C GLY A 132 -12.96 10.95 2.48
N LEU A 133 -11.74 11.16 1.96
CA LEU A 133 -11.52 12.12 0.87
C LEU A 133 -12.21 11.70 -0.43
N GLN A 134 -12.22 10.40 -0.75
CA GLN A 134 -12.89 9.87 -1.95
C GLN A 134 -14.39 10.09 -1.94
N GLU A 135 -15.04 10.00 -0.79
CA GLU A 135 -16.47 10.31 -0.64
C GLU A 135 -16.74 11.78 -0.94
N LYS A 136 -15.98 12.69 -0.30
CA LYS A 136 -16.09 14.14 -0.54
C LYS A 136 -15.85 14.51 -2.01
N ALA A 137 -14.85 13.91 -2.67
CA ALA A 137 -14.60 14.20 -4.07
C ALA A 137 -15.68 13.64 -5.01
N LYS A 138 -16.38 12.57 -4.65
CA LYS A 138 -17.55 12.11 -5.42
C LYS A 138 -18.67 13.13 -5.35
N GLU A 139 -18.93 13.68 -4.16
CA GLU A 139 -19.93 14.74 -3.97
C GLU A 139 -19.59 15.99 -4.79
N GLU A 140 -18.33 16.44 -4.74
CA GLU A 140 -17.89 17.61 -5.49
C GLU A 140 -17.92 17.39 -7.02
N ARG A 141 -17.58 16.20 -7.50
CA ARG A 141 -17.74 15.86 -8.92
C ARG A 141 -19.21 15.82 -9.34
N ALA A 142 -20.11 15.37 -8.46
CA ALA A 142 -21.56 15.41 -8.72
C ALA A 142 -22.10 16.84 -8.81
N LYS A 143 -21.46 17.80 -8.12
CA LYS A 143 -21.73 19.25 -8.24
C LYS A 143 -21.10 19.90 -9.47
N GLY A 144 -20.34 19.15 -10.28
CA GLY A 144 -19.65 19.64 -11.48
C GLY A 144 -18.23 20.15 -11.24
N ASN A 145 -17.69 20.04 -10.02
CA ASN A 145 -16.33 20.48 -9.70
C ASN A 145 -15.28 19.42 -10.11
N SER A 146 -14.19 19.87 -10.72
CA SER A 146 -13.04 18.99 -11.04
C SER A 146 -12.15 18.81 -9.80
N VAL A 147 -12.10 17.59 -9.26
CA VAL A 147 -11.36 17.25 -8.02
C VAL A 147 -10.45 16.04 -8.23
N TYR A 148 -9.21 16.12 -7.74
CA TYR A 148 -8.18 15.07 -7.79
C TYR A 148 -7.75 14.64 -6.37
N ILE A 149 -7.48 13.34 -6.15
CA ILE A 149 -7.10 12.72 -4.85
C ILE A 149 -5.97 11.70 -5.01
#